data_AF-A0A348TST4-F1
#
_entry.id   AF-A0A348TST4-F1
#
_cell.length_a   1.000
_cell.length_b   1.000
_cell.length_c   1.000
_cell.angle_alpha   90.00
_cell.angle_beta   90.00
_cell.angle_gamma   90.00
#
_symmetry.space_group_name_H-M   'P 1'
#
loop_
_entity.id
_entity.type
_entity.pdbx_description
1 polymer ?
#
loop_
_entity_poly.entity_id
_entity_poly.type
_entity_poly.pdbx_seq_one_letter_code
_entity_poly.pdbx_strand_id
1 'polypeptide(L)'
;MNKGESSLSEEEKEQIRRLASSIEYYEDNVLKTMPLTPKLTNIVNQKLRERELNQRSLAKLIGIGTSKISQILNGKRQPDVQFLKAIHEKLGIDGNVLLEVI
;
A
#
# COMPACT_ATOMS: atom_id res chain seq x y z
N MET A 1 -17.02 -6.55 -26.37
CA MET A 1 -17.23 -5.15 -25.93
C MET A 1 -17.83 -5.23 -24.54
N ASN A 2 -17.11 -4.73 -23.53
CA ASN A 2 -17.53 -4.80 -22.13
C ASN A 2 -18.84 -4.01 -21.98
N LYS A 3 -19.90 -4.64 -21.46
CA LYS A 3 -21.11 -3.90 -21.06
C LYS A 3 -20.68 -2.88 -20.00
N GLY A 4 -20.80 -1.59 -20.31
CA GLY A 4 -20.68 -0.53 -19.31
C GLY A 4 -21.85 -0.59 -18.33
N GLU A 5 -21.69 0.00 -17.15
CA GLU A 5 -22.70 0.02 -16.08
C GLU A 5 -24.07 0.58 -16.56
N SER A 6 -24.05 1.44 -17.58
CA SER A 6 -25.22 2.02 -18.25
C SER A 6 -26.05 1.05 -19.09
N SER A 7 -25.58 -0.18 -19.32
CA SER A 7 -26.27 -1.20 -20.14
C SER A 7 -26.75 -2.42 -19.34
N LEU A 8 -26.74 -2.33 -18.01
CA LEU A 8 -27.24 -3.37 -17.11
C LEU A 8 -28.74 -3.23 -16.90
N SER A 9 -29.49 -4.35 -16.92
CA SER A 9 -30.90 -4.35 -16.52
C SER A 9 -31.03 -4.13 -15.00
N GLU A 10 -32.21 -3.73 -14.55
CA GLU A 10 -32.47 -3.55 -13.11
C GLU A 10 -32.30 -4.85 -12.31
N GLU A 11 -32.61 -5.99 -12.92
CA GLU A 11 -32.38 -7.31 -12.34
C GLU A 11 -30.88 -7.63 -12.20
N GLU A 12 -30.07 -7.33 -13.23
CA GLU A 12 -28.61 -7.51 -13.17
C GLU A 12 -27.99 -6.62 -12.07
N LYS A 13 -28.46 -5.37 -11.93
CA LYS A 13 -28.01 -4.45 -10.88
C LYS A 13 -28.37 -4.96 -9.48
N GLU A 14 -29.59 -5.46 -9.29
CA GLU A 14 -30.02 -5.99 -8.01
C GLU A 14 -29.22 -7.25 -7.62
N GLN A 15 -28.93 -8.12 -8.58
CA GLN A 15 -28.06 -9.28 -8.34
C GLN A 15 -26.64 -8.86 -7.92
N ILE A 16 -26.07 -7.86 -8.57
CA ILE A 16 -24.74 -7.33 -8.22
C ILE A 16 -24.75 -6.77 -6.80
N ARG A 17 -25.76 -5.96 -6.43
CA ARG A 17 -25.88 -5.43 -5.06
C ARG A 17 -25.93 -6.55 -4.03
N ARG A 18 -26.77 -7.55 -4.26
CA ARG A 18 -26.89 -8.69 -3.34
C ARG A 18 -25.58 -9.45 -3.19
N LEU A 19 -24.86 -9.69 -4.29
CA LEU A 19 -23.57 -10.36 -4.27
C LEU A 19 -22.51 -9.50 -3.54
N ALA A 20 -22.47 -8.19 -3.80
CA ALA A 20 -21.57 -7.27 -3.13
C ALA A 20 -21.78 -7.28 -1.62
N SER A 21 -23.04 -7.20 -1.15
CA SER A 21 -23.35 -7.28 0.28
C SER A 21 -22.95 -8.60 0.92
N SER A 22 -23.12 -9.72 0.21
CA SER A 22 -22.67 -11.02 0.72
C SER A 22 -21.14 -11.13 0.81
N ILE A 23 -20.42 -10.55 -0.16
CA ILE A 23 -18.95 -10.49 -0.14
C ILE A 23 -18.48 -9.64 1.04
N GLU A 24 -19.02 -8.43 1.19
CA GLU A 24 -18.70 -7.52 2.30
C GLU A 24 -18.93 -8.20 3.65
N TYR A 25 -20.10 -8.83 3.84
CA TYR A 25 -20.38 -9.57 5.07
C TYR A 25 -19.35 -10.67 5.35
N TYR A 26 -18.94 -11.41 4.31
CA TYR A 26 -17.96 -12.47 4.46
C TYR A 26 -16.55 -11.94 4.76
N GLU A 27 -16.14 -10.86 4.09
CA GLU A 27 -14.88 -10.17 4.33
C GLU A 27 -14.76 -9.65 5.77
N ASP A 28 -15.82 -9.03 6.29
CA ASP A 28 -15.83 -8.45 7.64
C ASP A 28 -15.97 -9.50 8.74
N ASN A 29 -16.89 -10.46 8.58
CA ASN A 29 -17.27 -11.37 9.67
C ASN A 29 -16.47 -12.67 9.68
N VAL A 30 -16.03 -13.14 8.51
CA VAL A 30 -15.31 -14.41 8.38
C VAL A 30 -13.82 -14.17 8.18
N LEU A 31 -13.43 -13.42 7.14
CA LEU A 31 -12.03 -13.20 6.82
C LEU A 31 -11.38 -12.15 7.73
N LYS A 32 -12.17 -11.21 8.28
CA LYS A 32 -11.72 -10.07 9.09
C LYS A 32 -10.59 -9.31 8.40
N THR A 33 -10.75 -9.04 7.10
CA THR A 33 -9.73 -8.39 6.27
C THR A 33 -9.53 -6.92 6.62
N MET A 34 -10.48 -6.31 7.33
CA MET A 34 -10.50 -4.90 7.67
C MET A 34 -10.18 -4.66 9.16
N PRO A 35 -9.48 -3.56 9.50
CA PRO A 35 -8.91 -2.58 8.59
C PRO A 35 -7.64 -3.08 7.89
N LEU A 36 -7.50 -2.75 6.60
CA LEU A 36 -6.25 -2.94 5.86
C LEU A 36 -5.19 -1.99 6.43
N THR A 37 -4.35 -2.49 7.33
CA THR A 37 -3.21 -1.71 7.84
C THR A 37 -2.16 -1.60 6.73
N PRO A 38 -1.89 -0.38 6.22
CA PRO A 38 -0.90 -0.23 5.17
C PRO A 38 0.47 -0.58 5.73
N LYS A 39 1.19 -1.50 5.08
CA LYS A 39 2.57 -1.81 5.45
C LYS A 39 3.46 -0.65 5.05
N LEU A 40 4.50 -0.35 5.84
CA LEU A 40 5.54 0.62 5.49
C LEU A 40 6.02 0.46 4.04
N THR A 41 6.25 -0.79 3.61
CA THR A 41 6.75 -1.12 2.28
C THR A 41 5.81 -0.62 1.18
N ASN A 42 4.50 -0.71 1.38
CA ASN A 42 3.50 -0.23 0.42
C ASN A 42 3.55 1.29 0.31
N ILE A 43 3.66 1.99 1.44
CA ILE A 43 3.72 3.46 1.50
C ILE A 43 4.99 3.97 0.80
N VAL A 44 6.14 3.38 1.10
CA VAL A 44 7.41 3.76 0.44
C VAL A 44 7.37 3.45 -1.05
N ASN A 45 6.91 2.25 -1.45
CA ASN A 45 6.83 1.87 -2.86
C ASN A 45 5.86 2.75 -3.65
N GLN A 46 4.75 3.16 -3.04
CA GLN A 46 3.82 4.11 -3.65
C GLN A 46 4.51 5.45 -3.90
N LYS A 47 5.19 6.02 -2.89
CA LYS A 47 5.92 7.28 -3.06
C LYS A 47 7.06 7.21 -4.06
N LEU A 48 7.72 6.05 -4.16
CA LEU A 48 8.72 5.81 -5.19
C LEU A 48 8.11 5.86 -6.60
N ARG A 49 6.95 5.20 -6.82
CA ARG A 49 6.24 5.27 -8.11
C ARG A 49 5.79 6.68 -8.45
N GLU A 50 5.20 7.39 -7.47
CA GLU A 50 4.74 8.78 -7.66
C GLU A 50 5.88 9.73 -8.04
N ARG A 51 7.12 9.45 -7.61
CA ARG A 51 8.30 10.25 -7.91
C ARG A 51 9.20 9.66 -9.00
N GLU A 52 8.75 8.60 -9.68
CA GLU A 52 9.53 7.87 -10.71
C GLU A 52 10.92 7.41 -10.22
N LEU A 53 11.03 7.12 -8.93
CA LEU A 53 12.26 6.66 -8.29
C LEU A 53 12.30 5.13 -8.20
N ASN A 54 13.47 4.56 -8.47
CA ASN A 54 13.75 3.14 -8.18
C ASN A 54 14.55 2.99 -6.87
N GLN A 55 14.62 1.77 -6.32
CA GLN A 55 15.32 1.51 -5.05
C GLN A 55 16.82 1.91 -5.09
N ARG A 56 17.47 1.83 -6.26
CA ARG A 56 18.87 2.24 -6.43
C ARG A 56 19.01 3.76 -6.36
N SER A 57 18.08 4.51 -6.94
CA SER A 57 18.03 5.97 -6.83
C SER A 57 17.70 6.39 -5.40
N LEU A 58 16.77 5.69 -4.73
CA LEU A 58 16.48 5.93 -3.31
C LEU A 58 17.72 5.73 -2.44
N ALA A 59 18.46 4.63 -2.64
CA ALA A 59 19.71 4.35 -1.94
C ALA A 59 20.72 5.49 -2.04
N LYS A 60 20.89 6.04 -3.24
CA LYS A 60 21.75 7.21 -3.46
C LYS A 60 21.20 8.46 -2.76
N LEU A 61 19.88 8.67 -2.79
CA LEU A 61 19.23 9.85 -2.20
C LEU A 61 19.32 9.89 -0.67
N ILE A 62 19.17 8.74 -0.01
CA ILE A 62 19.19 8.63 1.46
C ILE A 62 20.57 8.25 2.02
N GLY A 63 21.54 7.94 1.15
CA GLY A 63 22.89 7.55 1.58
C GLY A 63 22.96 6.17 2.24
N ILE A 64 22.00 5.28 1.97
CA ILE A 64 21.94 3.93 2.54
C ILE A 64 22.21 2.91 1.43
N GLY A 65 22.97 1.86 1.76
CA GLY A 65 23.26 0.78 0.80
C GLY A 65 22.00 0.14 0.23
N THR A 66 22.00 -0.13 -1.08
CA THR A 66 20.89 -0.78 -1.82
C THR A 66 20.45 -2.11 -1.20
N SER A 67 21.40 -2.87 -0.66
CA SER A 67 21.13 -4.13 0.04
C SER A 67 20.24 -3.92 1.28
N LYS A 68 20.53 -2.91 2.10
CA LYS A 68 19.73 -2.59 3.30
C LYS A 68 18.31 -2.15 2.90
N ILE A 69 18.17 -1.30 1.88
CA ILE A 69 16.85 -0.91 1.36
C ILE A 69 16.05 -2.11 0.89
N SER A 70 16.66 -2.99 0.08
CA SER A 70 16.00 -4.18 -0.42
C SER A 70 15.57 -5.12 0.71
N GLN A 71 16.40 -5.32 1.72
CA GLN A 71 16.03 -6.12 2.88
C GLN A 71 14.84 -5.53 3.65
N ILE A 72 14.79 -4.20 3.81
CA ILE A 72 13.68 -3.52 4.48
C ILE A 72 12.39 -3.60 3.64
N LEU A 73 12.46 -3.24 2.36
CA LEU A 73 11.29 -3.21 1.48
C LEU A 73 10.72 -4.60 1.15
N ASN A 74 11.53 -5.65 1.28
CA ASN A 74 11.08 -7.04 1.18
C ASN A 74 10.70 -7.66 2.53
N GLY A 75 10.71 -6.88 3.63
CA GLY A 75 10.33 -7.36 4.96
C GLY A 75 11.34 -8.33 5.61
N LYS A 76 12.53 -8.51 5.04
CA LYS A 76 13.59 -9.37 5.60
C LYS A 76 14.33 -8.71 6.77
N ARG A 77 14.22 -7.39 6.92
CA ARG A 77 14.85 -6.61 7.98
C ARG A 77 13.92 -5.50 8.43
N GLN A 78 13.81 -5.29 9.74
CA GLN A 78 13.06 -4.15 10.25
C GLN A 78 13.80 -2.82 9.97
N PRO A 79 13.05 -1.75 9.64
CA PRO A 79 13.62 -0.43 9.45
C PRO A 79 14.07 0.15 10.80
N ASP A 80 15.20 0.84 10.79
CA ASP A 80 15.66 1.59 11.95
C ASP A 80 15.21 3.05 11.89
N VAL A 81 15.30 3.76 13.01
CA VAL A 81 14.93 5.18 13.13
C VAL A 81 15.68 6.03 12.11
N GLN A 82 16.93 5.70 11.80
CA GLN A 82 17.71 6.41 10.77
C GLN A 82 17.08 6.27 9.39
N PHE A 83 16.64 5.07 9.01
CA PHE A 83 15.92 4.85 7.76
C PHE A 83 14.61 5.65 7.74
N LEU A 84 13.79 5.57 8.79
CA LEU A 84 12.50 6.27 8.84
C LEU A 84 12.68 7.78 8.74
N LYS A 85 13.66 8.35 9.45
CA LYS A 85 14.00 9.77 9.37
C LYS A 85 14.43 10.17 7.96
N ALA A 86 15.26 9.37 7.30
CA ALA A 86 15.70 9.65 5.93
C ALA A 86 14.54 9.57 4.92
N ILE A 87 13.62 8.63 5.09
CA ILE A 87 12.40 8.54 4.28
C ILE A 87 11.52 9.77 4.48
N HIS A 88 11.30 10.19 5.73
CA HIS A 88 10.57 11.43 6.04
C HIS A 88 11.20 12.65 5.36
N GLU A 89 12.50 12.87 5.55
CA GLU A 89 13.21 14.03 5.02
C GLU A 89 13.33 14.06 3.49
N LYS A 90 13.53 12.90 2.84
CA LYS A 90 13.80 12.84 1.40
C LYS A 90 12.56 12.56 0.55
N LEU A 91 11.62 11.76 1.05
CA LEU A 91 10.37 11.42 0.35
C LEU A 91 9.18 12.25 0.83
N GLY A 92 9.31 13.01 1.92
CA GLY A 92 8.25 13.87 2.45
C GLY A 92 7.06 13.08 3.03
N ILE A 93 7.32 11.87 3.52
CA ILE A 93 6.28 11.03 4.13
C ILE A 93 6.15 11.43 5.60
N ASP A 94 4.94 11.64 6.09
CA ASP A 94 4.71 12.02 7.49
C ASP A 94 5.32 11.00 8.46
N GLY A 95 6.05 11.50 9.46
CA GLY A 95 6.76 10.66 10.42
C GLY A 95 5.83 9.83 11.31
N ASN A 96 4.67 10.36 11.68
CA ASN A 96 3.68 9.62 12.49
C ASN A 96 3.10 8.46 11.68
N VAL A 97 2.77 8.70 10.41
CA VAL A 97 2.32 7.64 9.49
C VAL A 97 3.37 6.52 9.39
N LEU A 98 4.66 6.85 9.34
CA LEU A 98 5.72 5.85 9.30
C LEU A 98 5.85 5.06 10.61
N LEU A 99 5.52 5.66 11.76
CA LEU A 99 5.59 5.01 13.08
C LEU A 99 4.37 4.12 13.38
N GLU A 100 3.21 4.43 12.82
CA GLU A 100 1.99 3.63 12.98
C GLU A 100 2.02 2.29 12.23
N VAL A 101 2.92 2.15 11.25
CA VAL A 101 2.92 1.06 10.25
C VAL A 101 4.13 0.11 10.32
N ILE A 102 4.98 0.28 11.33
CA ILE A 102 6.21 -0.50 11.56
C ILE A 102 6.02 -1.61 12.59
#